data_AF-A0A1S3YZ60-F1
#
_entry.id   AF-A0A1S3YZ60-F1
#
_cell.length_a   1.000
_cell.length_b   1.000
_cell.length_c   1.000
_cell.angle_alpha   90.00
_cell.angle_beta   90.00
_cell.angle_gamma   90.00
#
_symmetry.space_group_name_H-M   'P 1'
#
loop_
_entity.id
_entity.type
_entity.pdbx_description
1 polymer ?
#
loop_
_entity_poly.entity_id
_entity_poly.type
_entity_poly.pdbx_seq_one_letter_code
_entity_poly.pdbx_strand_id
1 'polypeptide(L)'
;MLLSKPASAIVGVAHHVSFMRPYGLFDIAAVSLANSLTHFAFLDSISDKMDYIGINYYGQEVICGAGLKLVEKDEYSESGRGVYPDGLFRVLLQFNERYKHLNLPFVITENGVSDETDLIRKPYLLEHLLATYAAMIMGVRVLGYLFWTISDNWEWADGYGPKFGLVAVDRANNLARISRPSYNLFSKIVASGKIMREDRERVWGELQTAANEGKKRPFYRSVNKYGFMYAGGLDEPIWRPYVKRDWRFGHYKMQGLQDPLSRFARCLLHPFSLKKKAETERESDTFTLESLMANI
;
A
#
# COMPACT_ATOMS: atom_id res chain seq x y z
N MET A 1 3.07 50.75 -3.30
CA MET A 1 3.91 49.60 -3.70
C MET A 1 4.01 48.67 -2.50
N LEU A 2 3.02 47.77 -2.35
CA LEU A 2 2.99 46.78 -1.27
C LEU A 2 3.98 45.67 -1.65
N LEU A 3 5.17 45.70 -1.06
CA LEU A 3 6.11 44.59 -1.12
C LEU A 3 5.43 43.40 -0.40
N SER A 4 4.90 42.46 -1.18
CA SER A 4 4.43 41.18 -0.66
C SER A 4 5.59 40.52 0.08
N LYS A 5 5.40 40.20 1.37
CA LYS A 5 6.34 39.34 2.09
C LYS A 5 6.55 38.06 1.26
N PRO A 6 7.80 37.59 1.06
CA PRO A 6 8.00 36.27 0.48
C PRO A 6 7.28 35.25 1.36
N ALA A 7 6.50 34.36 0.75
CA ALA A 7 5.87 33.27 1.47
C ALA A 7 6.98 32.52 2.23
N SER A 8 6.85 32.44 3.55
CA SER A 8 7.77 31.63 4.37
C SER A 8 7.73 30.19 3.87
N ALA A 9 8.88 29.53 3.83
CA ALA A 9 8.94 28.12 3.48
C ALA A 9 8.07 27.31 4.47
N ILE A 10 7.30 26.36 3.95
CA ILE A 10 6.58 25.38 4.78
C ILE A 10 7.55 24.27 5.19
N VAL A 11 7.54 23.87 6.46
CA VAL A 11 8.45 22.88 7.04
C VAL A 11 7.64 21.70 7.58
N GLY A 12 8.07 20.49 7.25
CA GLY A 12 7.44 19.26 7.74
C GLY A 12 8.43 18.10 7.74
N VAL A 13 7.94 16.91 8.03
CA VAL A 13 8.72 15.67 8.07
C VAL A 13 8.10 14.61 7.17
N ALA A 14 8.91 13.76 6.53
CA ALA A 14 8.44 12.55 5.88
C ALA A 14 8.57 11.37 6.86
N HIS A 15 7.44 10.74 7.21
CA HIS A 15 7.38 9.66 8.18
C HIS A 15 6.91 8.37 7.52
N HIS A 16 7.68 7.29 7.70
CA HIS A 16 7.28 5.97 7.20
C HIS A 16 6.20 5.36 8.09
N VAL A 17 5.09 4.98 7.47
CA VAL A 17 3.94 4.38 8.14
C VAL A 17 3.55 3.08 7.41
N SER A 18 3.46 2.00 8.17
CA SER A 18 3.10 0.68 7.66
C SER A 18 1.73 0.29 8.18
N PHE A 19 0.91 -0.35 7.35
CA PHE A 19 -0.29 -0.99 7.87
C PHE A 19 0.09 -2.35 8.46
N MET A 20 0.25 -2.42 9.78
CA MET A 20 0.55 -3.67 10.46
C MET A 20 -0.73 -4.45 10.76
N ARG A 21 -0.76 -5.73 10.35
CA ARG A 21 -1.85 -6.66 10.71
C ARG A 21 -1.33 -7.89 11.46
N PRO A 22 -2.07 -8.37 12.47
CA PRO A 22 -1.66 -9.54 13.24
C PRO A 22 -1.87 -10.82 12.42
N TYR A 23 -0.92 -11.75 12.48
CA TYR A 23 -1.07 -13.08 11.89
C TYR A 23 -2.02 -13.94 12.73
N GLY A 24 -1.83 -13.98 14.05
CA GLY A 24 -2.61 -14.76 15.00
C GLY A 24 -3.15 -13.95 16.17
N LEU A 25 -3.97 -14.58 17.01
CA LEU A 25 -4.62 -13.93 18.16
C LEU A 25 -3.62 -13.24 19.10
N PHE A 26 -2.51 -13.90 19.37
CA PHE A 26 -1.47 -13.38 20.26
C PHE A 26 -0.66 -12.23 19.65
N ASP A 27 -0.76 -12.01 18.34
CA ASP A 27 -0.05 -10.94 17.64
C ASP A 27 -0.80 -9.60 17.70
N ILE A 28 -2.06 -9.58 18.15
CA ILE A 28 -2.86 -8.35 18.26
C ILE A 28 -2.20 -7.34 19.20
N ALA A 29 -1.75 -7.80 20.38
CA ALA A 29 -1.07 -6.96 21.35
C ALA A 29 0.26 -6.42 20.80
N ALA A 30 1.01 -7.28 20.08
CA ALA A 30 2.26 -6.89 19.44
C ALA A 30 2.05 -5.81 18.38
N VAL A 31 1.04 -5.94 17.53
CA VAL A 31 0.68 -4.93 16.52
C VAL A 31 0.23 -3.63 17.17
N SER A 32 -0.59 -3.69 18.22
CA SER A 32 -1.04 -2.49 18.94
C SER A 32 0.14 -1.72 19.54
N LEU A 33 1.05 -2.43 20.23
CA LEU A 33 2.25 -1.85 20.80
C LEU A 33 3.18 -1.29 19.71
N ALA A 34 3.42 -2.05 18.64
CA ALA A 34 4.26 -1.61 17.53
C ALA A 34 3.72 -0.32 16.90
N ASN A 35 2.43 -0.27 16.57
CA ASN A 35 1.79 0.93 16.02
C ASN A 35 1.92 2.13 16.97
N SER A 36 1.73 1.94 18.28
CA SER A 36 1.89 3.03 19.26
C SER A 36 3.31 3.60 19.26
N LEU A 37 4.32 2.74 19.13
CA LEU A 37 5.73 3.15 19.18
C LEU A 37 6.21 3.73 17.85
N THR A 38 5.77 3.18 16.72
CA THR A 38 6.31 3.53 15.40
C THR A 38 5.52 4.62 14.69
N HIS A 39 4.20 4.71 14.91
CA HIS A 39 3.37 5.69 14.18
C HIS A 39 3.38 7.06 14.85
N PHE A 40 3.27 7.11 16.18
CA PHE A 40 2.90 8.35 16.86
C PHE A 40 3.99 8.92 17.77
N ALA A 41 4.75 8.09 18.47
CA ALA A 41 5.69 8.58 19.50
C ALA A 41 6.65 9.68 18.99
N PHE A 42 7.24 9.51 17.80
CA PHE A 42 8.09 10.52 17.19
C PHE A 42 7.32 11.77 16.79
N LEU A 43 6.22 11.61 16.03
CA LEU A 43 5.43 12.74 15.52
C LEU A 43 4.78 13.55 16.65
N ASP A 44 4.29 12.90 17.70
CA ASP A 44 3.74 13.56 18.89
C ASP A 44 4.75 14.54 19.50
N SER A 45 6.06 14.23 19.46
CA SER A 45 7.12 15.07 20.03
C SER A 45 7.48 16.31 19.21
N ILE A 46 7.02 16.39 17.95
CA ILE A 46 7.39 17.47 17.01
C ILE A 46 6.19 18.10 16.27
N SER A 47 4.97 17.55 16.43
CA SER A 47 3.78 17.94 15.66
C SER A 47 3.40 19.42 15.81
N ASP A 48 3.70 20.05 16.94
CA ASP A 48 3.46 21.47 17.22
C ASP A 48 4.43 22.42 16.51
N LYS A 49 5.44 21.88 15.80
CA LYS A 49 6.53 22.63 15.15
C LYS A 49 6.58 22.44 13.64
N MET A 50 5.51 21.92 13.03
CA MET A 50 5.45 21.61 11.61
C MET A 50 4.25 22.30 10.94
N ASP A 51 4.38 22.56 9.65
CA ASP A 51 3.32 23.10 8.79
C ASP A 51 2.55 22.00 8.04
N TYR A 52 3.12 20.79 7.94
CA TYR A 52 2.48 19.60 7.34
C TYR A 52 3.12 18.30 7.84
N ILE A 53 2.42 17.17 7.64
CA ILE A 53 2.94 15.82 7.89
C ILE A 53 3.08 15.07 6.57
N GLY A 54 4.29 14.65 6.23
CA GLY A 54 4.59 13.75 5.12
C GLY A 54 4.38 12.29 5.53
N ILE A 55 3.67 11.52 4.71
CA ILE A 55 3.42 10.08 4.90
C ILE A 55 4.09 9.30 3.78
N ASN A 56 5.01 8.40 4.15
CA ASN A 56 5.57 7.39 3.27
C ASN A 56 4.85 6.07 3.53
N TYR A 57 4.10 5.56 2.55
CA TYR A 57 3.30 4.35 2.68
C TYR A 57 3.58 3.41 1.51
N TYR A 58 3.86 2.14 1.81
CA TYR A 58 4.18 1.14 0.79
C TYR A 58 3.20 -0.05 0.77
N GLY A 59 2.44 -0.25 1.84
CA GLY A 59 1.50 -1.37 1.94
C GLY A 59 1.36 -1.90 3.36
N GLN A 60 1.06 -3.20 3.45
CA GLN A 60 0.87 -3.92 4.70
C GLN A 60 2.07 -4.79 5.08
N GLU A 61 2.23 -4.98 6.38
CA GLU A 61 3.12 -5.93 7.02
C GLU A 61 2.31 -6.87 7.91
N VAL A 62 2.63 -8.16 7.87
CA VAL A 62 1.97 -9.16 8.71
C VAL A 62 2.90 -9.52 9.86
N ILE A 63 2.48 -9.26 11.09
CA ILE A 63 3.28 -9.52 12.29
C ILE A 63 2.93 -10.90 12.84
N CYS A 64 3.95 -11.73 13.09
CA CYS A 64 3.81 -13.00 13.78
C CYS A 64 4.94 -13.14 14.81
N GLY A 65 4.61 -13.15 16.10
CA GLY A 65 5.60 -13.04 17.17
C GLY A 65 6.49 -11.80 16.98
N ALA A 66 7.81 -12.02 16.97
CA ALA A 66 8.81 -10.95 16.83
C ALA A 66 9.21 -10.64 15.37
N GLY A 67 8.53 -11.21 14.36
CA GLY A 67 8.97 -11.14 12.97
C GLY A 67 7.86 -10.83 11.96
N LEU A 68 8.30 -10.45 10.75
CA LEU A 68 7.42 -10.26 9.61
C LEU A 68 7.12 -11.60 8.94
N LYS A 69 5.85 -11.84 8.64
CA LYS A 69 5.37 -13.07 8.01
C LYS A 69 4.89 -12.82 6.59
N LEU A 70 5.34 -13.67 5.68
CA LEU A 70 4.82 -13.75 4.33
C LEU A 70 3.53 -14.59 4.33
N VAL A 71 2.46 -14.02 3.79
CA VAL A 71 1.19 -14.72 3.59
C VAL A 71 1.04 -15.07 2.12
N GLU A 72 1.07 -16.34 1.77
CA GLU A 72 1.15 -16.80 0.37
C GLU A 72 0.07 -16.22 -0.55
N LYS A 73 -1.14 -15.99 0.00
CA LYS A 73 -2.31 -15.52 -0.74
C LYS A 73 -2.38 -14.01 -0.93
N ASP A 74 -1.47 -13.25 -0.33
CA ASP A 74 -1.40 -11.81 -0.53
C ASP A 74 -0.49 -11.47 -1.72
N GLU A 75 -0.79 -10.37 -2.39
CA GLU A 75 0.06 -9.82 -3.43
C GLU A 75 1.21 -9.06 -2.76
N TYR A 76 2.45 -9.32 -3.17
CA TYR A 76 3.63 -8.65 -2.64
C TYR A 76 4.42 -7.97 -3.75
N SER A 77 5.00 -6.81 -3.43
CA SER A 77 6.08 -6.21 -4.21
C SER A 77 7.30 -7.15 -4.26
N GLU A 78 8.21 -6.91 -5.19
CA GLU A 78 9.49 -7.62 -5.25
C GLU A 78 10.30 -7.47 -3.96
N SER A 79 10.20 -6.34 -3.26
CA SER A 79 10.83 -6.05 -1.96
C SER A 79 10.08 -6.60 -0.74
N GLY A 80 8.99 -7.36 -0.94
CA GLY A 80 8.25 -8.01 0.15
C GLY A 80 7.28 -7.13 0.93
N ARG A 81 6.83 -6.00 0.35
CA ARG A 81 5.73 -5.20 0.89
C ARG A 81 4.40 -5.75 0.39
N GLY A 82 3.46 -6.07 1.28
CA GLY A 82 2.15 -6.57 0.87
C GLY A 82 1.32 -5.44 0.27
N VAL A 83 0.77 -5.62 -0.93
CA VAL A 83 -0.07 -4.60 -1.57
C VAL A 83 -1.38 -4.44 -0.79
N TYR A 84 -1.67 -3.23 -0.33
CA TYR A 84 -2.86 -2.96 0.48
C TYR A 84 -3.31 -1.49 0.41
N PRO A 85 -4.09 -1.08 -0.60
CA PRO A 85 -4.53 0.32 -0.74
C PRO A 85 -5.45 0.78 0.40
N ASP A 86 -6.32 -0.10 0.92
CA ASP A 86 -7.20 0.20 2.06
C ASP A 86 -6.42 0.61 3.32
N GLY A 87 -5.18 0.14 3.47
CA GLY A 87 -4.33 0.54 4.59
C GLY A 87 -3.91 2.00 4.52
N LEU A 88 -3.65 2.55 3.33
CA LEU A 88 -3.34 3.97 3.16
C LEU A 88 -4.52 4.84 3.60
N PHE A 89 -5.73 4.49 3.14
CA PHE A 89 -6.96 5.17 3.54
C PHE A 89 -7.15 5.15 5.07
N ARG A 90 -6.98 3.98 5.70
CA ARG A 90 -7.09 3.84 7.17
C ARG A 90 -6.03 4.64 7.92
N VAL A 91 -4.78 4.63 7.45
CA VAL A 91 -3.67 5.41 8.01
C VAL A 91 -3.99 6.90 7.95
N LEU A 92 -4.45 7.39 6.79
CA LEU A 92 -4.82 8.80 6.63
C LEU A 92 -5.94 9.23 7.58
N LEU A 93 -6.99 8.44 7.73
CA LEU A 93 -8.06 8.74 8.69
C LEU A 93 -7.54 8.73 10.14
N GLN A 94 -6.71 7.75 10.51
CA GLN A 94 -6.17 7.63 11.85
C GLN A 94 -5.27 8.82 12.21
N PHE A 95 -4.40 9.23 11.29
CA PHE A 95 -3.50 10.38 11.48
C PHE A 95 -4.29 11.69 11.49
N ASN A 96 -5.27 11.84 10.60
CA ASN A 96 -6.14 13.01 10.60
C ASN A 96 -6.89 13.15 11.93
N GLU A 97 -7.49 12.07 12.43
CA GLU A 97 -8.20 12.10 13.71
C GLU A 97 -7.27 12.47 14.88
N ARG A 98 -6.04 11.95 14.89
CA ARG A 98 -5.06 12.27 15.94
C ARG A 98 -4.59 13.72 15.90
N TYR A 99 -4.30 14.26 14.71
CA TYR A 99 -3.69 15.59 14.55
C TYR A 99 -4.67 16.69 14.12
N LYS A 100 -5.98 16.43 14.03
CA LYS A 100 -6.99 17.43 13.62
C LYS A 100 -6.99 18.69 14.46
N HIS A 101 -6.62 18.59 15.74
CA HIS A 101 -6.53 19.72 16.66
C HIS A 101 -5.43 20.73 16.27
N LEU A 102 -4.44 20.30 15.49
CA LEU A 102 -3.38 21.15 14.94
C LEU A 102 -3.70 21.66 13.53
N ASN A 103 -4.78 21.16 12.90
CA ASN A 103 -5.19 21.50 11.53
C ASN A 103 -4.07 21.32 10.49
N LEU A 104 -3.20 20.31 10.70
CA LEU A 104 -2.09 20.02 9.80
C LEU A 104 -2.57 19.32 8.53
N PRO A 105 -2.17 19.79 7.34
CA PRO A 105 -2.33 19.05 6.11
C PRO A 105 -1.32 17.89 6.01
N PHE A 106 -1.64 16.93 5.13
CA PHE A 106 -0.79 15.80 4.79
C PHE A 106 -0.23 15.93 3.37
N VAL A 107 0.95 15.35 3.15
CA VAL A 107 1.50 15.07 1.81
C VAL A 107 1.83 13.59 1.76
N ILE A 108 1.39 12.87 0.74
CA ILE A 108 1.93 11.53 0.50
C ILE A 108 3.31 11.73 -0.11
N THR A 109 4.34 11.70 0.74
CA THR A 109 5.72 12.00 0.35
C THR A 109 6.38 10.83 -0.37
N GLU A 110 5.95 9.60 -0.10
CA GLU A 110 6.28 8.43 -0.90
C GLU A 110 5.09 7.45 -0.94
N ASN A 111 4.75 6.99 -2.14
CA ASN A 111 3.96 5.79 -2.34
C ASN A 111 4.40 5.09 -3.63
N GLY A 112 4.66 3.79 -3.57
CA GLY A 112 5.27 3.10 -4.70
C GLY A 112 5.36 1.60 -4.51
N VAL A 113 5.72 0.89 -5.57
CA VAL A 113 5.87 -0.56 -5.57
C VAL A 113 7.04 -0.99 -6.44
N SER A 114 7.87 -1.89 -5.91
CA SER A 114 8.90 -2.56 -6.70
C SER A 114 8.26 -3.64 -7.58
N ASP A 115 8.38 -3.49 -8.89
CA ASP A 115 7.77 -4.33 -9.92
C ASP A 115 8.42 -4.08 -11.30
N GLU A 116 9.43 -4.85 -11.67
CA GLU A 116 10.11 -4.76 -12.96
C GLU A 116 9.16 -4.93 -14.15
N THR A 117 8.12 -5.76 -13.99
CA THR A 117 7.18 -6.15 -15.05
C THR A 117 6.11 -5.10 -15.35
N ASP A 118 5.92 -4.15 -14.43
CA ASP A 118 4.87 -3.13 -14.46
C ASP A 118 3.42 -3.63 -14.35
N LEU A 119 3.21 -4.93 -14.10
CA LEU A 119 1.88 -5.54 -13.99
C LEU A 119 1.16 -5.22 -12.67
N ILE A 120 1.90 -5.06 -11.56
CA ILE A 120 1.36 -4.65 -10.25
C ILE A 120 1.36 -3.12 -10.16
N ARG A 121 2.38 -2.44 -10.70
CA ARG A 121 2.55 -0.98 -10.54
C ARG A 121 1.35 -0.18 -11.04
N LYS A 122 0.82 -0.53 -12.23
CA LYS A 122 -0.34 0.16 -12.80
C LYS A 122 -1.58 0.10 -11.90
N PRO A 123 -2.10 -1.08 -11.52
CA PRO A 123 -3.23 -1.12 -10.58
C PRO A 123 -2.85 -0.55 -9.20
N TYR A 124 -1.62 -0.73 -8.72
CA TYR A 124 -1.18 -0.20 -7.42
C TYR A 124 -1.36 1.32 -7.37
N LEU A 125 -0.84 2.01 -8.39
CA LEU A 125 -0.95 3.45 -8.55
C LEU A 125 -2.40 3.91 -8.52
N LEU A 126 -3.28 3.28 -9.31
CA LEU A 126 -4.69 3.66 -9.38
C LEU A 126 -5.39 3.49 -8.03
N GLU A 127 -5.25 2.32 -7.39
CA GLU A 127 -5.99 2.03 -6.16
C GLU A 127 -5.51 2.87 -4.97
N HIS A 128 -4.22 3.24 -4.89
CA HIS A 128 -3.72 4.11 -3.82
C HIS A 128 -4.12 5.58 -4.03
N LEU A 129 -4.20 6.05 -5.28
CA LEU A 129 -4.77 7.36 -5.59
C LEU A 129 -6.26 7.42 -5.24
N LEU A 130 -7.03 6.36 -5.54
CA LEU A 130 -8.43 6.24 -5.13
C LEU A 130 -8.60 6.20 -3.61
N ALA A 131 -7.74 5.46 -2.90
CA ALA A 131 -7.72 5.43 -1.43
C ALA A 131 -7.43 6.82 -0.83
N THR A 132 -6.48 7.56 -1.43
CA THR A 132 -6.15 8.93 -1.03
C THR A 132 -7.34 9.87 -1.27
N TYR A 133 -7.97 9.79 -2.44
CA TYR A 133 -9.13 10.60 -2.79
C TYR A 133 -10.33 10.32 -1.88
N ALA A 134 -10.59 9.05 -1.55
CA ALA A 134 -11.64 8.69 -0.59
C ALA A 134 -11.39 9.27 0.80
N ALA A 135 -10.13 9.29 1.27
CA ALA A 135 -9.77 9.95 2.53
C ALA A 135 -10.04 11.47 2.46
N MET A 136 -9.74 12.10 1.31
CA MET A 136 -10.04 13.53 1.09
C MET A 136 -11.55 13.82 1.15
N ILE A 137 -12.39 12.96 0.58
CA ILE A 137 -13.86 13.08 0.69
C ILE A 137 -14.32 12.99 2.15
N MET A 138 -13.62 12.21 2.98
CA MET A 138 -13.87 12.13 4.42
C MET A 138 -13.28 13.29 5.25
N GLY A 139 -12.76 14.33 4.60
CA GLY A 139 -12.26 15.54 5.25
C GLY A 139 -10.77 15.54 5.57
N VAL A 140 -10.01 14.52 5.14
CA VAL A 140 -8.54 14.54 5.29
C VAL A 140 -7.93 15.54 4.30
N ARG A 141 -7.17 16.51 4.81
CA ARG A 141 -6.52 17.53 3.99
C ARG A 141 -5.20 17.02 3.39
N VAL A 142 -5.26 16.42 2.19
CA VAL A 142 -4.05 16.00 1.45
C VAL A 142 -3.69 17.04 0.39
N LEU A 143 -2.46 17.57 0.43
CA LEU A 143 -1.98 18.61 -0.50
C LEU A 143 -1.32 18.07 -1.75
N GLY A 144 -0.80 16.84 -1.71
CA GLY A 144 -0.05 16.28 -2.81
C GLY A 144 0.25 14.80 -2.63
N TYR A 145 0.60 14.18 -3.75
CA TYR A 145 0.99 12.78 -3.85
C TYR A 145 2.25 12.65 -4.69
N LEU A 146 3.29 12.05 -4.11
CA LEU A 146 4.58 11.81 -4.74
C LEU A 146 4.78 10.31 -4.90
N PHE A 147 4.80 9.87 -6.15
CA PHE A 147 5.07 8.47 -6.46
C PHE A 147 6.56 8.16 -6.25
N TRP A 148 6.87 7.13 -5.46
CA TRP A 148 8.21 6.58 -5.34
C TRP A 148 8.40 5.47 -6.39
N THR A 149 9.09 5.72 -7.50
CA THR A 149 9.86 6.93 -7.84
C THR A 149 9.83 7.16 -9.36
N ILE A 150 10.40 8.27 -9.82
CA ILE A 150 10.50 8.54 -11.25
C ILE A 150 11.33 7.48 -11.99
N SER A 151 12.48 7.05 -11.44
CA SER A 151 13.39 6.13 -12.10
C SER A 151 13.93 5.06 -11.17
N ASP A 152 14.27 3.88 -11.70
CA ASP A 152 14.95 2.84 -10.92
C ASP A 152 16.22 3.39 -10.26
N ASN A 153 16.43 3.04 -8.99
CA ASN A 153 17.51 3.56 -8.15
C ASN A 153 18.16 2.42 -7.33
N TRP A 154 19.08 2.77 -6.43
CA TRP A 154 19.74 1.82 -5.53
C TRP A 154 18.90 1.66 -4.25
N GLU A 155 18.26 0.51 -4.10
CA GLU A 155 17.38 0.19 -2.98
C GLU A 155 18.17 -0.35 -1.78
N TRP A 156 19.04 0.51 -1.23
CA TRP A 156 19.75 0.27 0.04
C TRP A 156 20.46 -1.10 0.10
N ALA A 157 20.07 -1.97 1.02
CA ALA A 157 20.63 -3.31 1.20
C ALA A 157 20.19 -4.31 0.13
N ASP A 158 19.14 -4.00 -0.64
CA ASP A 158 18.63 -4.84 -1.74
C ASP A 158 19.29 -4.49 -3.09
N GLY A 159 20.19 -3.49 -3.10
CA GLY A 159 20.94 -3.09 -4.28
C GLY A 159 20.04 -2.64 -5.42
N TYR A 160 20.36 -3.08 -6.65
CA TYR A 160 19.58 -2.73 -7.84
C TYR A 160 18.48 -3.74 -8.19
N GLY A 161 18.26 -4.77 -7.38
CA GLY A 161 17.30 -5.84 -7.69
C GLY A 161 15.86 -5.32 -7.83
N PRO A 162 15.22 -4.87 -6.73
CA PRO A 162 13.87 -4.33 -6.76
C PRO A 162 13.76 -3.08 -7.66
N LYS A 163 12.76 -3.05 -8.55
CA LYS A 163 12.59 -1.94 -9.52
C LYS A 163 11.41 -1.07 -9.14
N PHE A 164 11.62 0.12 -8.57
CA PHE A 164 10.52 1.02 -8.17
C PHE A 164 10.08 2.02 -9.25
N GLY A 165 10.94 2.31 -10.23
CA GLY A 165 10.75 3.45 -11.13
C GLY A 165 9.53 3.34 -12.04
N LEU A 166 8.89 4.48 -12.30
CA LEU A 166 8.04 4.63 -13.50
C LEU A 166 8.88 4.53 -14.79
N VAL A 167 10.18 4.83 -14.70
CA VAL A 167 11.15 4.75 -15.78
C VAL A 167 12.24 3.73 -15.42
N ALA A 168 12.42 2.73 -16.26
CA ALA A 168 13.51 1.77 -16.12
C ALA A 168 14.85 2.42 -16.44
N VAL A 169 15.91 2.01 -15.72
CA VAL A 169 17.29 2.45 -16.01
C VAL A 169 18.11 1.26 -16.47
N ASP A 170 18.51 1.27 -17.74
CA ASP A 170 19.41 0.27 -18.30
C ASP A 170 20.86 0.64 -17.96
N ARG A 171 21.39 -0.01 -16.93
CA ARG A 171 22.74 0.25 -16.43
C ARG A 171 23.84 -0.30 -17.31
N ALA A 172 23.55 -1.26 -18.17
CA ALA A 172 24.51 -1.82 -19.11
C ALA A 172 24.61 -0.99 -20.39
N ASN A 173 23.55 -0.27 -20.76
CA ASN A 173 23.47 0.55 -21.96
C ASN A 173 23.50 2.06 -21.65
N ASN A 174 24.66 2.57 -21.21
CA ASN A 174 24.88 4.01 -20.97
C ASN A 174 23.80 4.68 -20.11
N LEU A 175 23.28 3.95 -19.10
CA LEU A 175 22.21 4.42 -18.23
C LEU A 175 20.93 4.82 -18.99
N ALA A 176 20.58 4.19 -20.12
CA ALA A 176 19.39 4.55 -20.90
C ALA A 176 18.12 4.52 -20.05
N ARG A 177 17.21 5.48 -20.28
CA ARG A 177 15.95 5.65 -19.53
C ARG A 177 14.77 5.22 -20.39
N ILE A 178 14.02 4.21 -19.94
CA ILE A 178 12.94 3.59 -20.71
C ILE A 178 11.65 3.70 -19.90
N SER A 179 10.73 4.55 -20.33
CA SER A 179 9.45 4.74 -19.63
C SER A 179 8.63 3.44 -19.64
N ARG A 180 8.20 3.00 -18.45
CA ARG A 180 7.26 1.89 -18.32
C ARG A 180 5.84 2.37 -18.68
N PRO A 181 4.91 1.47 -19.05
CA PRO A 181 3.51 1.84 -19.31
C PRO A 181 2.85 2.65 -18.18
N SER A 182 3.18 2.36 -16.92
CA SER A 182 2.76 3.13 -15.73
C SER A 182 3.18 4.60 -15.75
N TYR A 183 4.32 4.97 -16.34
CA TYR A 183 4.74 6.37 -16.50
C TYR A 183 3.71 7.15 -17.32
N ASN A 184 3.29 6.58 -18.45
CA ASN A 184 2.32 7.20 -19.35
C ASN A 184 0.93 7.27 -18.69
N LEU A 185 0.53 6.21 -17.99
CA LEU A 185 -0.71 6.18 -17.21
C LEU A 185 -0.70 7.27 -16.13
N PHE A 186 0.37 7.39 -15.35
CA PHE A 186 0.48 8.41 -14.31
C PHE A 186 0.48 9.82 -14.90
N SER A 187 1.20 10.03 -16.00
CA SER A 187 1.24 11.32 -16.71
C SER A 187 -0.16 11.74 -17.18
N LYS A 188 -0.96 10.80 -17.71
CA LYS A 188 -2.36 11.04 -18.09
C LYS A 188 -3.22 11.44 -16.89
N ILE A 189 -3.05 10.77 -15.76
CA ILE A 189 -3.81 11.08 -14.53
C ILE A 189 -3.42 12.45 -13.98
N VAL A 190 -2.13 12.74 -13.88
CA VAL A 190 -1.63 14.05 -13.40
C VAL A 190 -2.13 15.19 -14.29
N ALA A 191 -2.12 15.02 -15.61
CA ALA A 191 -2.58 16.03 -16.55
C ALA A 191 -4.11 16.24 -16.51
N SER A 192 -4.88 15.17 -16.28
CA SER A 192 -6.36 15.23 -16.31
C SER A 192 -7.01 15.42 -14.93
N GLY A 193 -6.28 15.12 -13.85
CA GLY A 193 -6.79 15.01 -12.49
C GLY A 193 -7.80 13.87 -12.30
N LYS A 194 -7.86 12.88 -13.21
CA LYS A 194 -8.91 11.85 -13.23
C LYS A 194 -8.34 10.45 -13.46
N ILE A 195 -8.99 9.47 -12.82
CA ILE A 195 -8.80 8.05 -13.11
C ILE A 195 -10.02 7.58 -13.91
N MET A 196 -9.79 7.10 -15.13
CA MET A 196 -10.85 6.60 -15.99
C MET A 196 -11.17 5.14 -15.66
N ARG A 197 -12.45 4.79 -15.68
CA ARG A 197 -12.91 3.43 -15.40
C ARG A 197 -12.31 2.41 -16.38
N GLU A 198 -12.21 2.76 -17.66
CA GLU A 198 -11.64 1.88 -18.68
C GLU A 198 -10.15 1.60 -18.44
N ASP A 199 -9.40 2.61 -17.95
CA ASP A 199 -8.00 2.42 -17.59
C ASP A 199 -7.88 1.48 -16.39
N ARG A 200 -8.74 1.65 -15.38
CA ARG A 200 -8.79 0.76 -14.20
C ARG A 200 -9.13 -0.67 -14.59
N GLU A 201 -10.18 -0.88 -15.37
CA GLU A 201 -10.60 -2.21 -15.82
C GLU A 201 -9.50 -2.89 -16.65
N ARG A 202 -8.85 -2.16 -17.57
CA ARG A 202 -7.77 -2.68 -18.41
C ARG A 202 -6.58 -3.18 -17.59
N VAL A 203 -6.05 -2.36 -16.69
CA VAL A 203 -4.84 -2.74 -15.93
C VAL A 203 -5.09 -3.89 -14.96
N TRP A 204 -6.31 -3.98 -14.44
CA TRP A 204 -6.75 -5.13 -13.64
C TRP A 204 -6.93 -6.40 -14.47
N GLY A 205 -7.49 -6.28 -15.68
CA GLY A 205 -7.61 -7.39 -16.62
C GLY A 205 -6.24 -7.98 -16.99
N GLU A 206 -5.24 -7.12 -17.22
CA GLU A 206 -3.85 -7.53 -17.48
C GLU A 206 -3.25 -8.32 -16.31
N LEU A 207 -3.36 -7.81 -15.08
CA LEU A 207 -2.86 -8.48 -13.88
C LEU A 207 -3.58 -9.82 -13.64
N GLN A 208 -4.90 -9.86 -13.77
CA GLN A 208 -5.69 -11.08 -13.60
C GLN A 208 -5.35 -12.13 -14.66
N THR A 209 -5.12 -11.71 -15.90
CA THR A 209 -4.67 -12.59 -16.98
C THR A 209 -3.32 -13.21 -16.63
N ALA A 210 -2.35 -12.40 -16.18
CA ALA A 210 -1.05 -12.90 -15.75
C ALA A 210 -1.14 -13.90 -14.58
N ALA A 211 -2.00 -13.63 -13.59
CA ALA A 211 -2.27 -14.54 -12.49
C ALA A 211 -2.94 -15.85 -12.94
N ASN A 212 -3.85 -15.78 -13.91
CA ASN A 212 -4.53 -16.95 -14.46
C ASN A 212 -3.61 -17.84 -15.29
N GLU A 213 -2.71 -17.24 -16.06
CA GLU A 213 -1.67 -17.92 -16.83
C GLU A 213 -0.53 -18.46 -15.95
N GLY A 214 -0.51 -18.17 -14.65
CA GLY A 214 0.55 -18.61 -13.74
C GLY A 214 1.90 -17.94 -14.01
N LYS A 215 1.90 -16.73 -14.58
CA LYS A 215 3.11 -15.94 -14.78
C LYS A 215 3.79 -15.70 -13.43
N LYS A 216 5.12 -15.66 -13.47
CA LYS A 216 5.96 -15.40 -12.30
C LYS A 216 6.64 -14.03 -12.43
N ARG A 217 7.08 -13.51 -11.30
CA ARG A 217 7.85 -12.28 -11.17
C ARG A 217 9.00 -12.47 -10.18
N PRO A 218 10.04 -11.64 -10.26
CA PRO A 218 11.11 -11.67 -9.27
C PRO A 218 10.60 -11.27 -7.87
N PHE A 219 11.30 -11.76 -6.86
CA PHE A 219 11.05 -11.49 -5.45
C PHE A 219 12.38 -11.56 -4.70
N TYR A 220 12.79 -10.45 -4.10
CA TYR A 220 14.12 -10.26 -3.51
C TYR A 220 14.11 -10.37 -1.98
N ARG A 221 13.14 -11.06 -1.38
CA ARG A 221 13.13 -11.31 0.08
C ARG A 221 13.34 -12.78 0.39
N SER A 222 14.30 -13.04 1.27
CA SER A 222 14.52 -14.36 1.85
C SER A 222 13.42 -14.70 2.85
N VAL A 223 12.93 -15.93 2.79
CA VAL A 223 11.88 -16.44 3.68
C VAL A 223 12.29 -17.80 4.21
N ASN A 224 12.17 -18.02 5.52
CA ASN A 224 12.44 -19.34 6.08
C ASN A 224 11.27 -20.32 5.84
N LYS A 225 11.46 -21.60 6.18
CA LYS A 225 10.44 -22.66 6.02
C LYS A 225 9.11 -22.41 6.74
N TYR A 226 9.04 -21.43 7.66
CA TYR A 226 7.85 -21.06 8.42
C TYR A 226 7.17 -19.78 7.91
N GLY A 227 7.70 -19.20 6.83
CA GLY A 227 7.17 -17.98 6.22
C GLY A 227 7.70 -16.68 6.82
N PHE A 228 8.72 -16.70 7.68
CA PHE A 228 9.30 -15.46 8.22
C PHE A 228 10.26 -14.81 7.23
N MET A 229 10.06 -13.53 6.98
CA MET A 229 10.91 -12.71 6.11
C MET A 229 12.13 -12.21 6.89
N TYR A 230 13.31 -12.34 6.29
CA TYR A 230 14.54 -11.73 6.81
C TYR A 230 14.65 -10.26 6.37
N ALA A 231 15.41 -9.47 7.13
CA ALA A 231 15.62 -8.06 6.85
C ALA A 231 16.47 -7.82 5.58
N GLY A 232 17.37 -8.74 5.25
CA GLY A 232 18.22 -8.64 4.06
C GLY A 232 17.51 -9.01 2.77
N GLY A 233 17.91 -8.37 1.67
CA GLY A 233 17.53 -8.75 0.32
C GLY A 233 18.23 -10.02 -0.16
N LEU A 234 17.85 -10.48 -1.35
CA LEU A 234 18.58 -11.50 -2.10
C LEU A 234 19.36 -10.83 -3.23
N ASP A 235 20.58 -11.29 -3.50
CA ASP A 235 21.33 -10.83 -4.69
C ASP A 235 20.65 -11.32 -5.98
N GLU A 236 20.14 -12.55 -5.94
CA GLU A 236 19.38 -13.18 -7.03
C GLU A 236 17.91 -13.39 -6.62
N PRO A 237 16.92 -13.03 -7.46
CA PRO A 237 15.53 -13.15 -7.09
C PRO A 237 15.08 -14.60 -7.06
N ILE A 238 14.12 -14.89 -6.18
CA ILE A 238 13.26 -16.07 -6.34
C ILE A 238 12.03 -15.70 -7.15
N TRP A 239 11.49 -16.66 -7.91
CA TRP A 239 10.36 -16.42 -8.81
C TRP A 239 9.04 -16.80 -8.14
N ARG A 240 8.17 -15.80 -7.92
CA ARG A 240 6.86 -15.97 -7.29
C ARG A 240 5.72 -15.76 -8.31
N PRO A 241 4.66 -16.58 -8.30
CA PRO A 241 3.49 -16.34 -9.15
C PRO A 241 2.69 -15.11 -8.68
N TYR A 242 1.98 -14.46 -9.61
CA TYR A 242 0.92 -13.51 -9.26
C TYR A 242 -0.22 -14.20 -8.52
N VAL A 243 -0.87 -13.49 -7.59
CA VAL A 243 -1.98 -14.07 -6.82
C VAL A 243 -3.31 -13.79 -7.49
N LYS A 244 -4.21 -14.80 -7.48
CA LYS A 244 -5.59 -14.65 -7.94
C LYS A 244 -6.44 -13.99 -6.85
N ARG A 245 -6.11 -12.75 -6.52
CA ARG A 245 -6.76 -11.98 -5.46
C ARG A 245 -7.16 -10.61 -5.97
N ASP A 246 -8.38 -10.22 -5.65
CA ASP A 246 -8.84 -8.86 -5.84
C ASP A 246 -8.43 -8.00 -4.64
N TRP A 247 -7.49 -7.09 -4.89
CA TRP A 247 -7.02 -6.11 -3.91
C TRP A 247 -7.40 -4.67 -4.30
N ARG A 248 -8.38 -4.49 -5.21
CA ARG A 248 -8.97 -3.18 -5.48
C ARG A 248 -9.37 -2.51 -4.17
N PHE A 249 -9.13 -1.20 -4.08
CA PHE A 249 -9.52 -0.41 -2.93
C PHE A 249 -11.02 -0.62 -2.67
N GLY A 250 -11.37 -0.96 -1.42
CA GLY A 250 -12.74 -1.28 -0.99
C GLY A 250 -13.21 -2.71 -1.28
N HIS A 251 -12.46 -3.50 -2.06
CA HIS A 251 -12.77 -4.91 -2.33
C HIS A 251 -11.85 -5.89 -1.59
N TYR A 252 -10.82 -5.40 -0.90
CA TYR A 252 -9.87 -6.26 -0.21
C TYR A 252 -10.52 -7.01 0.97
N LYS A 253 -10.76 -8.30 0.80
CA LYS A 253 -11.30 -9.17 1.87
C LYS A 253 -10.20 -9.69 2.79
N MET A 254 -9.88 -8.94 3.84
CA MET A 254 -8.90 -9.36 4.85
C MET A 254 -9.25 -10.77 5.36
N GLN A 255 -8.32 -11.72 5.21
CA GLN A 255 -8.52 -13.01 5.84
C GLN A 255 -8.29 -12.81 7.34
N GLY A 256 -9.22 -13.27 8.18
CA GLY A 256 -9.08 -13.23 9.64
C GLY A 256 -7.83 -13.96 10.14
N LEU A 257 -7.58 -13.96 11.44
CA LEU A 257 -6.37 -14.51 12.06
C LEU A 257 -6.02 -15.93 11.55
N GLN A 258 -4.81 -16.11 11.05
CA GLN A 258 -4.36 -17.31 10.33
C GLN A 258 -3.82 -18.42 11.23
N ASP A 259 -3.72 -18.19 12.54
CA ASP A 259 -3.27 -19.21 13.50
C ASP A 259 -4.25 -20.41 13.58
N PRO A 260 -3.77 -21.60 13.96
CA PRO A 260 -4.58 -22.82 13.97
C PRO A 260 -5.86 -22.71 14.80
N LEU A 261 -5.81 -22.06 15.97
CA LEU A 261 -6.97 -21.91 16.85
C LEU A 261 -8.03 -21.02 16.21
N SER A 262 -7.62 -19.87 15.68
CA SER A 262 -8.52 -18.94 14.98
C SER A 262 -9.10 -19.55 13.70
N ARG A 263 -8.33 -20.36 12.97
CA ARG A 263 -8.82 -21.12 11.81
C ARG A 263 -9.84 -22.18 12.21
N PHE A 264 -9.55 -22.93 13.27
CA PHE A 264 -10.46 -23.95 13.81
C PHE A 264 -11.77 -23.33 14.32
N ALA A 265 -11.69 -22.25 15.10
CA ALA A 265 -12.85 -21.50 15.57
C ALA A 265 -13.71 -21.00 14.40
N ARG A 266 -13.11 -20.42 13.36
CA ARG A 266 -13.86 -20.04 12.14
C ARG A 266 -14.51 -21.22 11.44
N CYS A 267 -13.86 -22.38 11.42
CA CYS A 267 -14.43 -23.59 10.81
C CYS A 267 -15.62 -24.13 11.61
N LEU A 268 -15.59 -24.02 12.94
CA LEU A 268 -16.71 -24.40 13.81
C LEU A 268 -17.87 -23.39 13.75
N LEU A 269 -17.55 -22.11 13.65
CA LEU A 269 -18.52 -21.01 13.62
C LEU A 269 -19.11 -20.76 12.22
N HIS A 270 -18.52 -21.32 11.16
CA HIS A 270 -19.15 -21.44 9.84
C HIS A 270 -19.63 -22.88 9.61
N PRO A 271 -20.84 -23.26 10.09
CA PRO A 271 -21.42 -24.52 9.66
C PRO A 271 -21.62 -24.47 8.15
N PHE A 272 -21.32 -25.58 7.47
CA PHE A 272 -21.46 -25.80 6.03
C PHE A 272 -22.65 -25.02 5.42
N SER A 273 -22.37 -23.86 4.84
CA SER A 273 -23.36 -23.11 4.08
C SER A 273 -23.52 -23.79 2.71
N LEU A 274 -24.44 -24.76 2.66
CA LEU A 274 -25.04 -25.21 1.42
C LEU A 274 -25.66 -23.98 0.74
N LYS A 275 -25.22 -23.73 -0.50
CA LYS A 275 -25.70 -22.68 -1.43
C LYS A 275 -27.12 -22.20 -1.12
N LYS A 276 -27.25 -20.94 -0.71
CA LYS A 276 -28.45 -20.15 -1.02
C LYS A 276 -28.05 -18.71 -1.35
N LYS A 277 -28.61 -18.25 -2.46
CA LYS A 277 -28.54 -16.90 -3.01
C LYS A 277 -29.37 -15.96 -2.11
N ALA A 278 -28.93 -14.70 -2.00
CA ALA A 278 -29.61 -13.51 -1.46
C ALA A 278 -29.25 -13.07 -0.01
N GLU A 279 -28.69 -11.86 0.03
CA GLU A 279 -28.97 -10.69 0.90
C GLU A 279 -28.84 -10.73 2.43
N THR A 280 -27.92 -9.87 2.88
CA THR A 280 -27.97 -8.90 3.99
C THR A 280 -27.96 -9.40 5.43
N GLU A 281 -26.86 -9.08 6.13
CA GLU A 281 -26.88 -8.45 7.47
C GLU A 281 -25.55 -7.71 7.74
N ARG A 282 -25.66 -6.44 8.18
CA ARG A 282 -24.61 -5.46 8.54
C ARG A 282 -24.26 -5.62 10.03
N GLU A 283 -23.13 -5.15 10.56
CA GLU A 283 -22.80 -3.77 11.01
C GLU A 283 -21.31 -3.83 11.49
N SER A 284 -20.40 -2.86 11.39
CA SER A 284 -20.52 -1.40 11.51
C SER A 284 -19.40 -0.60 10.78
N ASP A 285 -18.53 -1.23 9.98
CA ASP A 285 -17.39 -0.54 9.33
C ASP A 285 -17.44 -0.54 7.78
N THR A 286 -18.39 -1.26 7.18
CA THR A 286 -18.50 -1.44 5.72
C THR A 286 -19.38 -0.41 5.02
N PHE A 287 -20.25 0.28 5.76
CA PHE A 287 -21.30 1.13 5.17
C PHE A 287 -20.80 2.47 4.61
N THR A 288 -19.57 2.87 4.95
CA THR A 288 -18.96 4.12 4.45
C THR A 288 -18.27 3.94 3.10
N LEU A 289 -17.60 2.80 2.87
CA LEU A 289 -16.84 2.56 1.64
C LEU A 289 -17.73 2.27 0.42
N GLU A 290 -18.80 1.48 0.56
CA GLU A 290 -19.68 1.13 -0.58
C GLU A 290 -20.40 2.35 -1.18
N SER A 291 -20.87 3.28 -0.35
CA SER A 291 -21.53 4.52 -0.79
C SER A 291 -20.57 5.45 -1.55
N LEU A 292 -19.30 5.47 -1.15
CA LEU A 292 -18.23 6.22 -1.81
C LEU A 292 -17.82 5.60 -3.15
N MET A 293 -17.79 4.26 -3.23
CA MET A 293 -17.42 3.52 -4.44
C MET A 293 -18.49 3.55 -5.54
N ALA A 294 -19.76 3.83 -5.22
CA ALA A 294 -20.81 3.97 -6.23
C ALA A 294 -20.58 5.17 -7.19
N ASN A 295 -19.71 6.12 -6.80
CA ASN A 295 -19.42 7.36 -7.51
C ASN A 295 -17.97 7.46 -8.03
N ILE A 296 -17.18 6.38 -7.95
CA ILE A 296 -15.79 6.26 -8.43
C ILE A 296 -15.73 5.22 -9.55
#